data_AF-A0A8T2WI53-F1
#
_entry.id   AF-A0A8T2WI53-F1
#
_cell.length_a   1.000
_cell.length_b   1.000
_cell.length_c   1.000
_cell.angle_alpha   90.00
_cell.angle_beta   90.00
_cell.angle_gamma   90.00
#
_symmetry.space_group_name_H-M   'P 1'
#
loop_
_entity.id
_entity.type
_entity.pdbx_description
1 polymer ?
#
loop_
_entity_poly.entity_id
_entity_poly.type
_entity_poly.pdbx_seq_one_letter_code
_entity_poly.pdbx_strand_id
1 'polypeptide(L)'
;MVGGPYYHVRLGRKDGLVSNASLVQGNIAQPTMPLSDIISLFYSKGFSVQEMVALVGAHTIGFSHCKEFSHRLFNFSKTSEIDPAYNPKYAEGLRKLCKLHQGPNYERTKPFVDLYAANETAFFEAFAHGMEKVSIYKIKTGKKGGGEA
;
A
#
# COMPACT_ATOMS: atom_id res chain seq x y z
N MET A 1 0.81 -10.30 -19.67
CA MET A 1 0.92 -9.00 -20.36
C MET A 1 -0.38 -8.23 -20.17
N VAL A 2 -0.33 -6.89 -20.17
CA VAL A 2 -1.46 -5.99 -19.82
C VAL A 2 -2.08 -5.25 -21.02
N GLY A 3 -1.74 -5.64 -22.26
CA GLY A 3 -2.36 -5.10 -23.48
C GLY A 3 -1.78 -3.78 -24.03
N GLY A 4 -0.65 -3.30 -23.49
CA GLY A 4 0.02 -2.09 -23.98
C GLY A 4 0.80 -2.25 -25.30
N PRO A 5 1.37 -1.15 -25.82
CA PRO A 5 2.15 -1.17 -27.06
C PRO A 5 3.48 -1.91 -26.90
N TYR A 6 3.99 -2.40 -28.02
CA TYR A 6 5.32 -3.00 -28.09
C TYR A 6 6.37 -1.94 -28.45
N TYR A 7 7.57 -2.09 -27.88
CA TYR A 7 8.71 -1.27 -28.20
C TYR A 7 10.00 -2.09 -28.07
N HIS A 8 11.02 -1.72 -28.83
CA HIS A 8 12.31 -2.38 -28.76
C HIS A 8 13.12 -1.88 -27.55
N VAL A 9 13.46 -2.79 -26.65
CA VAL A 9 14.28 -2.49 -25.49
C VAL A 9 15.75 -2.53 -25.89
N ARG A 10 16.48 -1.44 -25.67
CA ARG A 10 17.95 -1.44 -25.78
C ARG A 10 18.56 -2.27 -24.65
N LEU A 11 19.43 -3.22 -25.00
CA LEU A 11 20.08 -4.16 -24.06
C LEU A 11 21.51 -3.69 -23.71
N GLY A 12 22.13 -4.35 -22.72
CA GLY A 12 23.54 -4.12 -22.34
C GLY A 12 23.77 -3.29 -21.06
N ARG A 13 22.73 -3.04 -20.25
CA ARG A 13 22.88 -2.43 -18.91
C ARG A 13 23.65 -3.38 -17.98
N LYS A 14 24.47 -2.81 -17.09
CA LYS A 14 25.22 -3.52 -16.03
C LYS A 14 24.65 -3.18 -14.66
N ASP A 15 24.84 -4.06 -13.70
CA ASP A 15 24.38 -3.85 -12.32
C ASP A 15 25.28 -2.86 -11.56
N GLY A 16 24.66 -2.01 -10.74
CA GLY A 16 25.37 -1.09 -9.86
C GLY A 16 25.95 -1.81 -8.64
N LEU A 17 27.06 -1.32 -8.10
CA LEU A 17 27.71 -1.87 -6.91
C LEU A 17 27.33 -1.16 -5.61
N VAL A 18 26.47 -0.14 -5.68
CA VAL A 18 26.09 0.72 -4.55
C VAL A 18 24.58 0.94 -4.54
N SER A 19 23.99 0.83 -3.36
CA SER A 19 22.59 1.21 -3.07
C SER A 19 22.57 2.16 -1.89
N ASN A 20 21.96 3.34 -2.06
CA ASN A 20 21.99 4.39 -1.05
C ASN A 20 20.62 5.07 -0.93
N ALA A 21 19.96 4.89 0.21
CA ALA A 21 18.63 5.45 0.50
C ALA A 21 18.61 6.98 0.49
N SER A 22 19.71 7.65 0.85
CA SER A 22 19.80 9.12 0.83
C SER A 22 19.64 9.72 -0.57
N LEU A 23 19.89 8.94 -1.62
CA LEU A 23 19.71 9.38 -3.01
C LEU A 23 18.25 9.31 -3.47
N VAL A 24 17.32 8.74 -2.70
CA VAL A 24 15.91 8.65 -3.10
C VAL A 24 15.23 10.02 -3.04
N GLN A 25 15.46 10.75 -1.95
CA GLN A 25 14.87 12.07 -1.75
C GLN A 25 15.40 13.04 -2.82
N GLY A 26 14.49 13.75 -3.48
CA GLY A 26 14.84 14.67 -4.57
C GLY A 26 15.14 14.00 -5.92
N ASN A 27 15.13 12.67 -6.01
CA ASN A 27 15.28 11.94 -7.28
C ASN A 27 14.03 11.14 -7.68
N ILE A 28 13.04 11.02 -6.80
CA ILE A 28 11.75 10.37 -7.06
C ILE A 28 10.61 11.35 -6.77
N ALA A 29 9.67 11.45 -7.72
CA ALA A 29 8.47 12.27 -7.56
C ALA A 29 7.56 11.68 -6.48
N GLN A 30 7.14 12.51 -5.52
CA GLN A 30 6.16 12.14 -4.50
C GLN A 30 4.75 12.58 -4.91
N PRO A 31 3.70 11.85 -4.50
CA PRO A 31 2.31 12.18 -4.85
C PRO A 31 1.82 13.51 -4.25
N THR A 32 2.52 14.03 -3.23
CA THR A 32 2.23 15.29 -2.56
C THR A 32 3.00 16.48 -3.16
N MET A 33 3.90 16.26 -4.11
CA MET A 33 4.67 17.34 -4.72
C MET A 33 3.79 18.22 -5.61
N PRO A 34 4.00 19.55 -5.61
CA PRO A 34 3.43 20.43 -6.62
C PRO A 34 3.84 20.00 -8.03
N LEU A 35 2.96 20.23 -9.01
CA LEU A 35 3.22 19.86 -10.41
C LEU A 35 4.49 20.54 -10.98
N SER A 36 4.78 21.79 -10.57
CA SER A 36 6.01 22.50 -10.95
C SER A 36 7.27 21.72 -10.59
N ASP A 37 7.27 21.09 -9.42
CA ASP A 37 8.44 20.39 -8.89
C ASP A 37 8.61 19.03 -9.56
N ILE A 38 7.49 18.38 -9.89
CA ILE A 38 7.48 17.16 -10.72
C ILE A 38 8.05 17.48 -12.12
N ILE A 39 7.61 18.57 -12.74
CA ILE A 39 8.13 19.02 -14.04
C ILE A 39 9.64 19.27 -13.98
N SER A 40 10.10 20.05 -12.99
CA SER A 40 11.53 20.34 -12.79
C SER A 40 12.35 19.08 -12.54
N LEU A 41 11.81 18.11 -11.78
CA LEU A 41 12.47 16.84 -11.54
C LEU A 41 12.66 16.05 -12.84
N PHE A 42 11.62 15.91 -13.66
CA PHE A 42 11.72 15.20 -14.95
C PHE A 42 12.68 15.90 -15.92
N TYR A 43 12.67 17.23 -15.96
CA TYR A 43 13.65 18.00 -16.73
C TYR A 43 15.09 17.75 -16.28
N SER A 44 15.34 17.65 -14.97
CA SER A 44 16.68 17.32 -14.45
C SER A 44 17.19 15.94 -14.88
N LYS A 45 16.28 15.06 -15.33
CA LYS A 45 16.58 13.71 -15.87
C LYS A 45 16.58 13.66 -17.39
N GLY A 46 16.40 14.80 -18.07
CA GLY A 46 16.43 14.92 -19.52
C GLY A 46 15.10 14.60 -20.21
N PHE A 47 13.99 14.58 -19.49
CA PHE A 47 12.66 14.40 -20.08
C PHE A 47 11.94 15.73 -20.30
N SER A 48 11.26 15.85 -21.42
CA SER A 48 10.30 16.92 -21.71
C SER A 48 8.99 16.74 -20.93
N VAL A 49 8.17 17.80 -20.86
CA VAL A 49 6.82 17.73 -20.27
C VAL A 49 5.94 16.71 -21.00
N GLN A 50 6.05 16.60 -22.33
CA GLN A 50 5.28 15.62 -23.09
C GLN A 50 5.65 14.18 -22.69
N GLU A 51 6.95 13.88 -22.53
CA GLU A 51 7.42 12.57 -22.08
C GLU A 51 7.01 12.28 -20.63
N MET A 52 7.09 13.28 -19.74
CA MET A 52 6.57 13.15 -18.38
C MET A 52 5.07 12.77 -18.38
N VAL A 53 4.25 13.49 -19.16
CA VAL A 53 2.80 13.22 -19.26
C VAL A 53 2.54 11.81 -19.82
N ALA A 54 3.33 11.36 -20.80
CA ALA A 54 3.23 10.01 -21.32
C ALA A 54 3.57 8.95 -20.25
N LEU A 55 4.62 9.19 -19.45
CA LEU A 55 5.08 8.26 -18.42
C LEU A 55 4.13 8.16 -17.23
N VAL A 56 3.49 9.26 -16.79
CA VAL A 56 2.47 9.20 -15.72
C VAL A 56 1.23 8.42 -16.15
N GLY A 57 1.03 8.21 -17.47
CA GLY A 57 0.02 7.29 -18.01
C GLY A 57 0.19 5.85 -17.51
N ALA A 58 1.37 5.46 -17.00
CA ALA A 58 1.59 4.16 -16.35
C ALA A 58 0.66 3.92 -15.15
N HIS A 59 0.09 4.97 -14.54
CA HIS A 59 -0.94 4.86 -13.50
C HIS A 59 -2.28 4.27 -13.99
N THR A 60 -2.41 3.94 -15.28
CA THR A 60 -3.59 3.22 -15.81
C THR A 60 -3.75 1.79 -15.27
N ILE A 61 -2.72 1.22 -14.65
CA ILE A 61 -2.72 -0.10 -14.03
C ILE A 61 -2.03 -0.06 -12.67
N GLY A 62 -2.21 -1.12 -11.89
CA GLY A 62 -1.60 -1.27 -10.58
C GLY A 62 -2.47 -0.72 -9.45
N PHE A 63 -1.86 -0.51 -8.29
CA PHE A 63 -2.53 -0.09 -7.07
C PHE A 63 -1.66 0.93 -6.33
N SER A 64 -2.28 1.76 -5.49
CA SER A 64 -1.60 2.67 -4.57
C SER A 64 -2.03 2.37 -3.14
N HIS A 65 -1.09 2.48 -2.21
CA HIS A 65 -1.43 2.45 -0.78
C HIS A 65 -2.23 3.70 -0.40
N CYS A 66 -3.17 3.54 0.54
CA CYS A 66 -3.99 4.66 1.02
C CYS A 66 -3.15 5.82 1.57
N LYS A 67 -2.01 5.55 2.21
CA LYS A 67 -1.14 6.59 2.80
C LYS A 67 -0.66 7.64 1.78
N GLU A 68 -0.58 7.27 0.50
CA GLU A 68 -0.09 8.14 -0.56
C GLU A 68 -1.09 9.26 -0.92
N PHE A 69 -2.39 9.05 -0.70
CA PHE A 69 -3.44 9.98 -1.15
C PHE A 69 -4.52 10.28 -0.08
N SER A 70 -4.54 9.56 1.04
CA SER A 70 -5.60 9.69 2.06
C SER A 70 -5.68 11.08 2.70
N HIS A 71 -4.59 11.85 2.72
CA HIS A 71 -4.59 13.24 3.18
C HIS A 71 -5.55 14.14 2.37
N ARG A 72 -5.88 13.77 1.13
CA ARG A 72 -6.88 14.45 0.29
C ARG A 72 -8.31 13.98 0.55
N LEU A 73 -8.49 12.91 1.32
CA LEU A 73 -9.78 12.28 1.60
C LEU A 73 -10.25 12.48 3.05
N PHE A 74 -9.33 12.88 3.94
CA PHE A 74 -9.60 13.10 5.36
C PHE A 74 -8.90 14.38 5.80
N ASN A 75 -9.67 15.32 6.38
CA ASN A 75 -9.17 16.57 6.94
C ASN A 75 -8.29 17.36 5.97
N PHE A 76 -8.68 17.43 4.69
CA PHE A 76 -7.91 18.09 3.64
C PHE A 76 -7.54 19.54 3.98
N SER A 77 -8.46 20.29 4.57
CA SER A 77 -8.22 21.66 5.04
C SER A 77 -9.10 22.00 6.24
N LYS A 78 -8.87 23.18 6.85
CA LYS A 78 -9.72 23.68 7.96
C LYS A 78 -11.20 23.83 7.58
N THR A 79 -11.49 23.99 6.29
CA THR A 79 -12.83 24.30 5.77
C THR A 79 -13.42 23.19 4.90
N SER A 80 -12.64 22.14 4.58
CA SER A 80 -13.10 21.04 3.74
C SER A 80 -12.49 19.71 4.20
N GLU A 81 -13.35 18.73 4.47
CA GLU A 81 -12.92 17.39 4.89
C GLU A 81 -12.26 16.62 3.74
N ILE A 82 -12.71 16.84 2.50
CA ILE A 82 -12.27 16.18 1.27
C ILE A 82 -11.75 17.25 0.32
N ASP A 83 -10.72 16.93 -0.44
CA ASP A 83 -10.23 17.78 -1.52
C ASP A 83 -11.32 17.97 -2.61
N PRO A 84 -11.77 19.22 -2.87
CA PRO A 84 -12.80 19.51 -3.86
C PRO A 84 -12.46 19.08 -5.29
N ALA A 85 -11.19 18.84 -5.61
CA ALA A 85 -10.77 18.35 -6.92
C ALA A 85 -11.14 16.88 -7.18
N TYR A 86 -11.48 16.10 -6.15
CA TYR A 86 -11.99 14.74 -6.33
C TYR A 86 -13.44 14.74 -6.77
N ASN A 87 -13.79 13.78 -7.64
CA ASN A 87 -15.19 13.45 -7.85
C ASN A 87 -15.82 12.97 -6.52
N PRO A 88 -16.95 13.53 -6.06
CA PRO A 88 -17.50 13.21 -4.74
C PRO A 88 -17.84 11.74 -4.52
N LYS A 89 -18.40 11.06 -5.53
CA LYS A 89 -18.75 9.63 -5.43
C LYS A 89 -17.50 8.76 -5.34
N TYR A 90 -16.47 9.12 -6.11
CA TYR A 90 -15.19 8.43 -6.08
C TYR A 90 -14.48 8.61 -4.73
N ALA A 91 -14.46 9.84 -4.19
CA ALA A 91 -13.91 10.12 -2.87
C ALA A 91 -14.62 9.33 -1.76
N GLU A 92 -15.95 9.22 -1.80
CA GLU A 92 -16.70 8.41 -0.83
C GLU A 92 -16.28 6.93 -0.89
N GLY A 93 -16.16 6.36 -2.10
CA GLY A 93 -15.67 5.00 -2.31
C GLY A 93 -14.27 4.79 -1.73
N LEU A 94 -13.33 5.69 -2.05
CA LEU A 94 -11.97 5.64 -1.53
C LEU A 94 -11.92 5.80 0.00
N ARG A 95 -12.76 6.67 0.59
CA ARG A 95 -12.85 6.81 2.05
C ARG A 95 -13.28 5.51 2.72
N LYS A 96 -14.26 4.80 2.17
CA LYS A 96 -14.69 3.48 2.71
C LYS A 96 -13.55 2.48 2.67
N LEU A 97 -12.83 2.40 1.56
CA LEU A 97 -11.67 1.50 1.40
C LEU A 97 -10.54 1.86 2.37
N CYS A 98 -10.18 3.14 2.46
CA CYS A 98 -9.06 3.57 3.29
C CYS A 98 -9.39 3.65 4.80
N LYS A 99 -10.68 3.79 5.17
CA LYS A 99 -11.12 3.65 6.57
C LYS A 99 -10.94 2.21 7.07
N LEU A 100 -11.03 1.18 6.22
CA LEU A 100 -10.79 -0.21 6.66
C LEU A 100 -9.34 -0.44 7.10
N HIS A 101 -8.39 0.30 6.52
CA HIS A 101 -6.99 0.31 6.96
C HIS A 101 -6.76 1.09 8.27
N GLN A 102 -7.77 1.77 8.80
CA GLN A 102 -7.72 2.54 10.07
C GLN A 102 -8.97 2.25 10.94
N GLY A 103 -9.64 1.12 10.70
CA GLY A 103 -10.88 0.77 11.36
C GLY A 103 -10.65 0.18 12.75
N PRO A 104 -11.70 -0.04 13.56
CA PRO A 104 -11.56 -0.60 14.91
C PRO A 104 -10.86 -1.97 14.92
N ASN A 105 -10.96 -2.75 13.83
CA ASN A 105 -10.23 -4.01 13.70
C ASN A 105 -8.74 -3.82 13.43
N TYR A 106 -8.34 -2.79 12.67
CA TYR A 106 -6.93 -2.43 12.50
C TYR A 106 -6.34 -1.95 13.81
N GLU A 107 -7.04 -1.08 14.54
CA GLU A 107 -6.60 -0.60 15.86
C GLU A 107 -6.48 -1.76 16.86
N ARG A 108 -7.39 -2.73 16.79
CA ARG A 108 -7.37 -3.91 17.67
C ARG A 108 -6.23 -4.88 17.36
N THR A 109 -5.78 -4.99 16.11
CA THR A 109 -4.73 -5.94 15.73
C THR A 109 -3.34 -5.31 15.67
N LYS A 110 -3.24 -4.02 15.37
CA LYS A 110 -1.98 -3.30 15.17
C LYS A 110 -0.97 -3.47 16.32
N PRO A 111 -1.33 -3.35 17.61
CA PRO A 111 -0.37 -3.52 18.70
C PRO A 111 0.27 -4.91 18.74
N PHE A 112 -0.49 -5.96 18.39
CA PHE A 112 0.02 -7.33 18.35
C PHE A 112 0.91 -7.56 17.14
N VAL A 113 0.52 -7.03 15.98
CA VAL A 113 1.35 -7.10 14.76
C VAL A 113 2.70 -6.41 14.99
N ASP A 114 2.70 -5.21 15.58
CA ASP A 114 3.93 -4.48 15.88
C ASP A 114 4.81 -5.22 16.91
N LEU A 115 4.20 -5.79 17.97
CA LEU A 115 4.90 -6.59 18.99
C LEU A 115 5.56 -7.84 18.41
N TYR A 116 4.82 -8.63 17.62
CA TYR A 116 5.31 -9.88 17.06
C TYR A 116 6.37 -9.66 15.97
N ALA A 117 6.28 -8.57 15.22
CA ALA A 117 7.32 -8.19 14.27
C ALA A 117 8.63 -7.79 14.96
N ALA A 118 8.56 -7.22 16.17
CA ALA A 118 9.73 -6.80 16.94
C ALA A 118 10.29 -7.87 17.88
N ASN A 119 9.48 -8.87 18.25
CA ASN A 119 9.83 -9.89 19.24
C ASN A 119 9.33 -11.28 18.80
N GLU A 120 10.26 -12.07 18.26
CA GLU A 120 10.02 -13.41 17.75
C GLU A 120 9.59 -14.40 18.85
N THR A 121 10.13 -14.28 20.07
CA THR A 121 9.71 -15.12 21.21
C THR A 121 8.24 -14.89 21.56
N ALA A 122 7.82 -13.63 21.63
CA ALA A 122 6.42 -13.27 21.90
C ALA A 122 5.47 -13.79 20.82
N PHE A 123 5.91 -13.81 19.55
CA PHE A 123 5.16 -14.42 18.46
C PHE A 123 4.99 -15.94 18.67
N PHE A 124 6.08 -16.66 18.93
CA PHE A 124 6.02 -18.12 19.06
C PHE A 124 5.21 -18.59 20.28
N GLU A 125 5.30 -17.89 21.41
CA GLU A 125 4.45 -18.17 22.58
C GLU A 125 2.96 -17.98 22.26
N ALA A 126 2.62 -16.85 21.63
CA ALA A 126 1.24 -16.56 21.23
C ALA A 126 0.71 -17.55 20.20
N PHE A 127 1.55 -17.98 19.26
CA PHE A 127 1.22 -18.97 18.24
C PHE A 127 0.95 -20.35 18.86
N ALA A 128 1.84 -20.83 19.74
CA ALA A 128 1.69 -22.11 20.41
C ALA A 128 0.38 -22.18 21.23
N HIS A 129 0.10 -21.14 22.03
CA HIS A 129 -1.13 -21.04 22.79
C HIS A 129 -2.38 -20.93 21.90
N GLY A 130 -2.28 -20.24 20.76
CA GLY A 130 -3.36 -20.19 19.76
C GLY A 130 -3.68 -21.57 19.18
N MET A 131 -2.65 -22.34 18.82
CA MET A 131 -2.80 -23.70 18.28
C MET A 131 -3.38 -24.68 19.29
N GLU A 132 -3.00 -24.58 20.56
CA GLU A 132 -3.61 -25.36 21.64
C GLU A 132 -5.12 -25.10 21.74
N LYS A 133 -5.54 -23.83 21.73
CA LYS A 133 -6.97 -23.48 21.74
C LYS A 133 -7.73 -23.99 20.51
N VAL A 134 -7.11 -23.94 19.33
CA VAL A 134 -7.71 -24.49 18.10
C VAL A 134 -7.88 -26.00 18.21
N SER A 135 -6.91 -26.71 18.81
CA SER A 135 -6.93 -28.17 18.93
C SER A 135 -8.11 -28.71 19.74
N ILE A 136 -8.67 -27.90 20.64
CA ILE A 136 -9.85 -28.24 21.46
C ILE A 136 -11.13 -27.54 20.98
N TYR A 137 -11.07 -26.76 19.91
CA TYR A 137 -12.22 -25.99 19.45
C TYR A 137 -13.23 -26.90 18.76
N LYS A 138 -14.43 -27.01 19.38
CA LYS A 138 -15.55 -27.82 18.89
C LYS A 138 -15.21 -29.30 18.69
N ILE A 139 -14.22 -29.83 19.42
CA ILE A 139 -13.97 -31.28 19.43
C ILE A 139 -15.19 -32.00 20.01
N LYS A 140 -15.69 -33.01 19.30
CA LYS A 140 -16.71 -33.91 19.83
C LYS A 140 -16.00 -34.98 20.64
N THR A 141 -16.24 -35.02 21.95
CA THR A 141 -15.71 -36.06 22.84
C THR A 141 -16.84 -36.95 23.38
N GLY A 142 -16.52 -38.20 23.74
CA GLY A 142 -17.48 -39.18 24.25
C GLY A 142 -18.49 -39.70 23.20
N LYS A 143 -19.67 -40.15 23.63
CA LYS A 143 -20.75 -40.73 22.78
C LYS A 143 -21.36 -39.77 21.73
N LYS A 144 -20.80 -38.57 21.56
CA LYS A 144 -21.21 -37.59 20.53
C LYS A 144 -20.54 -37.82 19.16
N GLY A 145 -19.63 -38.79 19.04
CA GLY A 145 -19.02 -39.22 17.77
C GLY A 145 -19.58 -40.57 17.30
N GLY A 146 -20.82 -40.60 16.84
CA GLY A 146 -21.43 -41.79 16.22
C GLY A 146 -22.12 -41.43 14.91
N GLY A 147 -21.67 -42.06 13.80
CA GLY A 147 -22.24 -42.02 12.44
C GLY A 147 -21.78 -40.81 11.62
N GLU A 148 -21.34 -40.89 10.36
CA GLU A 148 -21.38 -41.94 9.32
C GLU A 148 -20.12 -41.84 8.43
N ALA A 149 -19.89 -42.89 7.63
CA ALA A 149 -18.82 -43.02 6.64
C ALA A 149 -18.88 -41.96 5.53
#